data_AF-A0A9D8PZJ2-F1
#
_entry.id   AF-A0A9D8PZJ2-F1
#
_cell.length_a   1.000
_cell.length_b   1.000
_cell.length_c   1.000
_cell.angle_alpha   90.00
_cell.angle_beta   90.00
_cell.angle_gamma   90.00
#
_symmetry.space_group_name_H-M   'P 1'
#
loop_
_entity.id
_entity.type
_entity.pdbx_description
1 polymer ?
#
loop_
_entity_poly.entity_id
_entity_poly.type
_entity_poly.pdbx_seq_one_letter_code
_entity_poly.pdbx_strand_id
1 'polypeptide(L)'
;DIAKLVSADPAIAAKVLQLSNSAFFNSGRAISDLRGAVTRLGLSTLRDLVLASEVFSVPSVSPAERNALQARALTASRLAAKMLPSSSSELGSTAALLADIGLLLPGVRDEREPAAEGDERPGHAEAGAYLLGLWGLPMPIIEAVAFHLQPQRSNVRSFWVTGAVHVATALAGGSQVDEQYLERTAVLPRLDGWREMANDFAGLAATA
;
A
#
# COMPACT_ATOMS: atom_id res chain seq x y z
N ASP A 1 -14.33 -9.84 12.83
CA ASP A 1 -14.61 -9.60 11.40
C ASP A 1 -13.43 -9.95 10.54
N ILE A 2 -13.61 -10.91 9.63
CA ILE A 2 -12.58 -11.34 8.67
C ILE A 2 -12.07 -10.18 7.82
N ALA A 3 -12.93 -9.20 7.50
CA ALA A 3 -12.52 -7.97 6.84
C ALA A 3 -11.40 -7.23 7.60
N LYS A 4 -11.43 -7.20 8.94
CA LYS A 4 -10.35 -6.59 9.76
C LYS A 4 -9.06 -7.41 9.72
N LEU A 5 -9.17 -8.74 9.67
CA LEU A 5 -8.04 -9.66 9.53
C LEU A 5 -7.40 -9.55 8.14
N VAL A 6 -8.21 -9.42 7.09
CA VAL A 6 -7.75 -9.21 5.71
C VAL A 6 -7.14 -7.83 5.53
N SER A 7 -7.76 -6.80 6.10
CA SER A 7 -7.17 -5.46 6.14
C SER A 7 -5.86 -5.43 6.92
N ALA A 8 -5.62 -6.40 7.81
CA ALA A 8 -4.40 -6.47 8.60
C ALA A 8 -3.21 -7.01 7.80
N ASP A 9 -3.42 -7.81 6.75
CA ASP A 9 -2.33 -8.43 5.96
C ASP A 9 -2.32 -7.90 4.51
N PRO A 10 -1.30 -7.14 4.10
CA PRO A 10 -1.16 -6.60 2.74
C PRO A 10 -1.19 -7.67 1.65
N ALA A 11 -0.56 -8.82 1.88
CA ALA A 11 -0.50 -9.88 0.89
C ALA A 11 -1.92 -10.45 0.67
N ILE A 12 -2.64 -10.73 1.76
CA ILE A 12 -4.01 -11.25 1.71
C ILE A 12 -4.95 -10.21 1.12
N ALA A 13 -4.83 -8.94 1.52
CA ALA A 13 -5.62 -7.84 0.96
C ALA A 13 -5.47 -7.76 -0.56
N ALA A 14 -4.24 -7.87 -1.05
CA ALA A 14 -3.97 -7.81 -2.48
C ALA A 14 -4.51 -9.02 -3.25
N LYS A 15 -4.43 -10.24 -2.69
CA LYS A 15 -5.07 -11.43 -3.29
C LYS A 15 -6.60 -11.30 -3.31
N VAL A 16 -7.19 -10.79 -2.23
CA VAL A 16 -8.65 -10.56 -2.16
C VAL A 16 -9.09 -9.55 -3.22
N LEU A 17 -8.32 -8.47 -3.41
CA LEU A 17 -8.57 -7.48 -4.47
C LEU A 17 -8.37 -8.08 -5.88
N GLN A 18 -7.30 -8.85 -6.10
CA GLN A 18 -7.04 -9.55 -7.36
C GLN A 18 -8.21 -10.45 -7.74
N LEU A 19 -8.68 -11.28 -6.80
CA LEU A 19 -9.77 -12.22 -7.05
C LEU A 19 -11.09 -11.51 -7.28
N SER A 20 -11.37 -10.45 -6.53
CA SER A 20 -12.57 -9.61 -6.72
C SER A 20 -12.61 -8.95 -8.11
N ASN A 21 -11.44 -8.66 -8.68
CA ASN A 21 -11.28 -8.06 -10.00
C ASN A 21 -11.09 -9.08 -11.13
N SER A 22 -10.99 -10.38 -10.82
CA SER A 22 -10.89 -11.43 -11.84
C SER A 22 -12.15 -11.50 -12.71
N ALA A 23 -12.01 -12.00 -13.93
CA ALA A 23 -13.11 -12.09 -14.91
C ALA A 23 -14.33 -12.87 -14.39
N PHE A 24 -14.14 -13.77 -13.43
CA PHE A 24 -15.23 -14.54 -12.82
C PHE A 24 -16.09 -13.70 -11.85
N PHE A 25 -15.48 -12.74 -11.16
CA PHE A 25 -16.17 -11.93 -10.14
C PHE A 25 -16.45 -10.49 -10.61
N ASN A 26 -15.75 -9.97 -11.61
CA ASN A 26 -15.92 -8.60 -12.09
C ASN A 26 -17.27 -8.39 -12.80
N SER A 27 -18.14 -7.55 -12.21
CA SER A 27 -19.46 -7.21 -12.75
C SER A 27 -19.48 -5.91 -13.59
N GLY A 28 -18.34 -5.53 -14.18
CA GLY A 28 -18.22 -4.34 -15.04
C GLY A 28 -17.68 -3.06 -14.37
N ARG A 29 -17.34 -3.12 -13.07
CA ARG A 29 -16.67 -2.03 -12.34
C ARG A 29 -15.60 -2.61 -11.43
N ALA A 30 -14.37 -2.14 -11.60
CA ALA A 30 -13.22 -2.55 -10.79
C ALA A 30 -13.44 -2.17 -9.32
N ILE A 31 -13.07 -3.08 -8.42
CA ILE A 31 -13.09 -2.88 -6.98
C ILE A 31 -11.74 -2.35 -6.54
N SER A 32 -11.80 -1.24 -5.80
CA SER A 32 -10.64 -0.50 -5.32
C SER A 32 -10.33 -0.72 -3.84
N ASP A 33 -11.25 -1.32 -3.08
CA ASP A 33 -11.19 -1.37 -1.62
C ASP A 33 -11.69 -2.73 -1.09
N LEU A 34 -11.27 -3.07 0.13
CA LEU A 34 -11.60 -4.35 0.73
C LEU A 34 -13.07 -4.47 1.14
N ARG A 35 -13.76 -3.36 1.40
CA ARG A 35 -15.17 -3.40 1.77
C ARG A 35 -16.02 -3.83 0.57
N GLY A 36 -15.79 -3.21 -0.58
CA GLY A 36 -16.36 -3.59 -1.86
C GLY A 36 -16.01 -5.04 -2.21
N ALA A 37 -14.77 -5.46 -1.98
CA ALA A 37 -14.35 -6.85 -2.20
C ALA A 37 -15.17 -7.83 -1.34
N VAL A 38 -15.35 -7.54 -0.04
CA VAL A 38 -16.19 -8.33 0.87
C VAL A 38 -17.64 -8.35 0.40
N THR A 39 -18.20 -7.21 -0.01
CA THR A 39 -19.59 -7.13 -0.49
C THR A 39 -19.79 -7.96 -1.77
N ARG A 40 -18.79 -8.05 -2.64
CA ARG A 40 -18.89 -8.79 -3.90
C ARG A 40 -18.58 -10.28 -3.78
N LEU A 41 -17.52 -10.64 -3.05
CA LEU A 41 -17.12 -12.04 -2.88
C LEU A 41 -17.98 -12.78 -1.85
N GLY A 42 -18.55 -12.07 -0.88
CA GLY A 42 -19.18 -12.69 0.28
C GLY A 42 -18.16 -13.16 1.33
N LEU A 43 -18.58 -13.20 2.59
CA LEU A 43 -17.71 -13.43 3.74
C LEU A 43 -17.08 -14.84 3.77
N SER A 44 -17.79 -15.85 3.26
CA SER A 44 -17.33 -17.25 3.21
C SER A 44 -16.20 -17.43 2.20
N THR A 45 -16.37 -16.95 0.96
CA THR A 45 -15.33 -17.00 -0.07
C THR A 45 -14.09 -16.22 0.36
N LEU A 46 -14.28 -15.06 1.01
CA LEU A 46 -13.16 -14.27 1.51
C LEU A 46 -12.39 -15.00 2.63
N ARG A 47 -13.08 -15.72 3.52
CA ARG A 47 -12.45 -16.60 4.52
C ARG A 47 -11.62 -17.71 3.87
N ASP A 48 -12.19 -18.38 2.87
CA ASP A 48 -11.53 -19.50 2.19
C ASP A 48 -10.29 -19.02 1.42
N LEU A 49 -10.33 -17.80 0.85
CA LEU A 49 -9.20 -17.17 0.18
C LEU A 49 -8.09 -16.72 1.13
N VAL A 50 -8.45 -16.20 2.30
CA VAL A 50 -7.49 -15.86 3.38
C VAL A 50 -6.76 -17.13 3.84
N LEU A 51 -7.52 -18.19 4.11
CA LEU A 51 -6.98 -19.48 4.55
C LEU A 51 -6.13 -20.15 3.46
N ALA A 52 -6.50 -20.01 2.19
CA ALA A 52 -5.71 -20.47 1.06
C ALA A 52 -4.45 -19.60 0.83
N SER A 53 -4.49 -18.30 1.15
CA SER A 53 -3.37 -17.38 0.96
C SER A 53 -2.18 -17.65 1.90
N GLU A 54 -2.43 -18.17 3.11
CA GLU A 54 -1.37 -18.62 4.05
C GLU A 54 -0.48 -19.71 3.41
N VAL A 55 -1.05 -20.53 2.51
CA VAL A 55 -0.35 -21.60 1.78
C VAL A 55 0.60 -21.05 0.70
N PHE A 56 0.39 -19.81 0.25
CA PHE A 56 1.23 -19.12 -0.74
C PHE A 56 2.19 -18.10 -0.12
N SER A 57 2.48 -18.24 1.18
CA SER A 57 3.49 -17.44 1.86
C SER A 57 4.85 -17.60 1.16
N VAL A 58 5.43 -16.49 0.72
CA VAL A 58 6.69 -16.50 -0.01
C VAL A 58 7.80 -16.95 0.96
N PRO A 59 8.49 -18.09 0.71
CA PRO A 59 9.45 -18.66 1.67
C PRO A 59 10.69 -17.78 1.92
N SER A 60 10.92 -16.78 1.08
CA SER A 60 12.13 -15.97 1.07
C SER A 60 12.15 -14.80 2.06
N VAL A 61 11.07 -14.54 2.80
CA VAL A 61 10.97 -13.42 3.75
C VAL A 61 10.82 -13.97 5.18
N SER A 62 11.68 -13.52 6.10
CA SER A 62 11.63 -14.00 7.48
C SER A 62 10.33 -13.59 8.17
N PRO A 63 9.82 -14.34 9.17
CA PRO A 63 8.61 -13.94 9.91
C PRO A 63 8.70 -12.54 10.51
N ALA A 64 9.89 -12.14 10.99
CA ALA A 64 10.13 -10.81 11.55
C ALA A 64 10.03 -9.71 10.47
N GLU A 65 10.62 -9.93 9.29
CA GLU A 65 10.51 -9.00 8.15
C GLU A 65 9.07 -8.87 7.66
N ARG A 66 8.32 -9.99 7.59
CA ARG A 66 6.90 -9.96 7.22
C ARG A 66 6.07 -9.16 8.22
N ASN A 67 6.30 -9.36 9.52
CA ASN A 67 5.59 -8.62 10.57
C ASN A 67 5.93 -7.12 10.53
N ALA A 68 7.20 -6.78 10.31
CA ALA A 68 7.63 -5.38 10.15
C ALA A 68 7.02 -4.74 8.91
N LEU A 69 7.01 -5.44 7.77
CA LEU A 69 6.36 -4.99 6.54
C LEU A 69 4.87 -4.77 6.73
N GLN A 70 4.19 -5.72 7.38
CA GLN A 70 2.78 -5.65 7.71
C GLN A 70 2.46 -4.44 8.62
N ALA A 71 3.21 -4.27 9.70
CA ALA A 71 3.03 -3.15 10.62
C ALA A 71 3.20 -1.79 9.92
N ARG A 72 4.25 -1.65 9.09
CA ARG A 72 4.48 -0.44 8.29
C ARG A 72 3.33 -0.17 7.34
N ALA A 73 2.90 -1.17 6.57
CA ALA A 73 1.83 -1.04 5.60
C ALA A 73 0.48 -0.64 6.26
N LEU A 74 0.19 -1.17 7.44
CA LEU A 74 -1.01 -0.80 8.20
C LEU A 74 -0.98 0.64 8.70
N THR A 75 0.16 1.09 9.22
CA THR A 75 0.35 2.46 9.66
C THR A 75 0.23 3.42 8.47
N ALA A 76 0.89 3.11 7.35
CA ALA A 76 0.81 3.90 6.13
C ALA A 76 -0.63 3.98 5.59
N SER A 77 -1.35 2.86 5.56
CA SER A 77 -2.76 2.78 5.17
C SER A 77 -3.65 3.73 6.00
N ARG A 78 -3.51 3.72 7.33
CA ARG A 78 -4.26 4.59 8.24
C ARG A 78 -3.92 6.06 8.06
N LEU A 79 -2.63 6.39 7.91
CA LEU A 79 -2.16 7.76 7.68
C LEU A 79 -2.69 8.32 6.36
N ALA A 80 -2.55 7.58 5.26
CA ALA A 80 -3.02 8.01 3.94
C ALA A 80 -4.54 8.29 3.95
N ALA A 81 -5.32 7.47 4.65
CA ALA A 81 -6.76 7.67 4.82
C ALA A 81 -7.12 8.99 5.53
N LYS A 82 -6.27 9.45 6.45
CA LYS A 82 -6.46 10.71 7.22
C LYS A 82 -5.96 11.95 6.48
N MET A 83 -5.06 11.78 5.51
CA MET A 83 -4.52 12.88 4.70
C MET A 83 -5.48 13.31 3.58
N LEU A 84 -6.36 12.40 3.15
CA LEU A 84 -7.25 12.56 2.00
C LEU A 84 -8.70 12.86 2.43
N PRO A 85 -9.47 13.55 1.56
CA PRO A 85 -10.91 13.71 1.77
C PRO A 85 -11.64 12.37 1.69
N SER A 86 -12.81 12.29 2.33
CA SER A 86 -13.62 11.06 2.44
C SER A 86 -13.94 10.39 1.10
N SER A 87 -13.99 11.14 0.00
CA SER A 87 -14.22 10.61 -1.35
C SER A 87 -13.06 9.80 -1.91
N SER A 88 -11.86 9.90 -1.31
CA SER A 88 -10.63 9.24 -1.78
C SER A 88 -9.81 8.59 -0.66
N SER A 89 -10.29 8.63 0.58
CA SER A 89 -9.60 8.05 1.73
C SER A 89 -9.42 6.54 1.61
N GLU A 90 -10.44 5.81 1.13
CA GLU A 90 -10.34 4.36 0.90
C GLU A 90 -9.33 4.03 -0.21
N LEU A 91 -9.31 4.82 -1.30
CA LEU A 91 -8.33 4.67 -2.38
C LEU A 91 -6.89 4.85 -1.88
N GLY A 92 -6.62 5.91 -1.12
CA GLY A 92 -5.29 6.13 -0.53
C GLY A 92 -4.91 5.11 0.52
N SER A 93 -5.88 4.66 1.33
CA SER A 93 -5.69 3.60 2.31
C SER A 93 -5.23 2.30 1.64
N THR A 94 -5.92 1.88 0.57
CA THR A 94 -5.55 0.68 -0.18
C THR A 94 -4.22 0.85 -0.92
N ALA A 95 -3.99 1.99 -1.56
CA ALA A 95 -2.72 2.24 -2.24
C ALA A 95 -1.52 2.19 -1.27
N ALA A 96 -1.65 2.79 -0.08
CA ALA A 96 -0.59 2.76 0.93
C ALA A 96 -0.40 1.38 1.57
N LEU A 97 -1.47 0.61 1.74
CA LEU A 97 -1.37 -0.79 2.19
C LEU A 97 -0.57 -1.64 1.20
N LEU A 98 -0.70 -1.35 -0.09
CA LEU A 98 -0.09 -2.10 -1.19
C LEU A 98 1.23 -1.52 -1.69
N ALA A 99 1.69 -0.38 -1.17
CA ALA A 99 2.84 0.35 -1.70
C ALA A 99 4.12 -0.51 -1.75
N ASP A 100 4.30 -1.35 -0.74
CA ASP A 100 5.49 -2.19 -0.59
C ASP A 100 5.27 -3.63 -1.05
N ILE A 101 4.17 -3.92 -1.74
CA ILE A 101 3.82 -5.29 -2.15
C ILE A 101 4.91 -5.93 -3.01
N GLY A 102 5.66 -5.11 -3.76
CA GLY A 102 6.79 -5.57 -4.56
C GLY A 102 7.87 -6.24 -3.72
N LEU A 103 8.06 -5.85 -2.45
CA LEU A 103 9.05 -6.47 -1.55
C LEU A 103 8.75 -7.95 -1.23
N LEU A 104 7.52 -8.41 -1.51
CA LEU A 104 7.16 -9.82 -1.41
C LEU A 104 7.58 -10.63 -2.64
N LEU A 105 8.00 -9.98 -3.72
CA LEU A 105 8.40 -10.65 -4.95
C LEU A 105 9.88 -11.08 -4.88
N PRO A 106 10.23 -12.26 -5.40
CA PRO A 106 11.63 -12.66 -5.49
C PRO A 106 12.37 -11.78 -6.51
N GLY A 107 13.65 -11.50 -6.24
CA GLY A 107 14.54 -10.85 -7.19
C GLY A 107 14.31 -9.34 -7.39
N VAL A 108 13.51 -8.68 -6.55
CA VAL A 108 13.43 -7.22 -6.52
C VAL A 108 14.45 -6.63 -5.55
N ARG A 109 14.77 -5.35 -5.71
CA ARG A 109 15.53 -4.58 -4.72
C ARG A 109 14.64 -3.60 -3.97
N ASP A 110 14.95 -3.35 -2.70
CA ASP A 110 14.42 -2.19 -2.00
C ASP A 110 15.16 -0.94 -2.50
N GLU A 111 14.42 0.04 -3.00
CA GLU A 111 14.96 1.28 -3.56
C GLU A 111 15.38 2.29 -2.47
N ARG A 112 15.02 2.01 -1.22
CA ARG A 112 15.42 2.80 -0.05
C ARG A 112 16.84 2.44 0.41
N GLU A 113 17.28 1.23 0.07
CA GLU A 113 18.63 0.76 0.33
C GLU A 113 19.58 1.20 -0.81
N PRO A 114 20.84 1.52 -0.51
CA PRO A 114 21.82 1.84 -1.54
C PRO A 114 22.01 0.64 -2.48
N ALA A 115 21.91 0.89 -3.79
CA ALA A 115 22.13 -0.13 -4.78
C ALA A 115 23.59 -0.60 -4.74
N ALA A 116 23.80 -1.92 -4.71
CA ALA A 116 25.13 -2.48 -4.90
C ALA A 116 25.61 -2.21 -6.33
N GLU A 117 26.93 -2.07 -6.51
CA GLU A 117 27.52 -1.87 -7.82
C GLU A 117 27.16 -3.04 -8.75
N GLY A 118 26.56 -2.74 -9.91
CA GLY A 118 26.09 -3.75 -10.85
C GLY A 118 24.77 -4.44 -10.49
N ASP A 119 24.02 -3.96 -9.50
CA ASP A 119 22.68 -4.50 -9.18
C ASP A 119 21.62 -4.06 -10.21
N GLU A 120 21.31 -4.95 -11.14
CA GLU A 120 20.32 -4.74 -12.21
C GLU A 120 18.89 -5.15 -11.82
N ARG A 121 18.65 -5.53 -10.55
CA ARG A 121 17.31 -5.96 -10.12
C ARG A 121 16.30 -4.80 -10.22
N PRO A 122 15.05 -5.09 -10.63
CA PRO A 122 13.99 -4.10 -10.66
C PRO A 122 13.67 -3.60 -9.25
N GLY A 123 13.30 -2.32 -9.15
CA GLY A 123 12.81 -1.72 -7.91
C GLY A 123 11.48 -2.33 -7.48
N HIS A 124 11.27 -2.47 -6.17
CA HIS A 124 10.02 -3.01 -5.65
C HIS A 124 8.80 -2.15 -6.00
N ALA A 125 8.95 -0.82 -6.10
CA ALA A 125 7.83 0.06 -6.44
C ALA A 125 7.32 -0.22 -7.86
N GLU A 126 8.25 -0.34 -8.82
CA GLU A 126 7.93 -0.67 -10.21
C GLU A 126 7.37 -2.09 -10.35
N ALA A 127 8.01 -3.08 -9.72
CA ALA A 127 7.55 -4.47 -9.76
C ALA A 127 6.17 -4.63 -9.13
N GLY A 128 5.91 -3.95 -8.01
CA GLY A 128 4.61 -3.91 -7.34
C GLY A 128 3.54 -3.25 -8.21
N ALA A 129 3.83 -2.10 -8.81
CA ALA A 129 2.90 -1.43 -9.70
C ALA A 129 2.55 -2.28 -10.94
N TYR A 130 3.56 -2.94 -11.54
CA TYR A 130 3.35 -3.87 -12.64
C TYR A 130 2.43 -5.03 -12.25
N LEU A 131 2.68 -5.65 -11.10
CA LEU A 131 1.84 -6.71 -10.55
C LEU A 131 0.38 -6.24 -10.36
N LEU A 132 0.18 -5.07 -9.77
CA LEU A 132 -1.16 -4.51 -9.56
C LEU A 132 -1.85 -4.17 -10.89
N GLY A 133 -1.09 -3.77 -11.91
CA GLY A 133 -1.58 -3.60 -13.28
C GLY A 133 -2.10 -4.91 -13.88
N LEU A 134 -1.34 -6.00 -13.76
CA LEU A 134 -1.78 -7.33 -14.18
C LEU A 134 -3.04 -7.81 -13.44
N TRP A 135 -3.21 -7.38 -12.18
CA TRP A 135 -4.37 -7.71 -11.35
C TRP A 135 -5.57 -6.80 -11.58
N GLY A 136 -5.47 -5.83 -12.49
CA GLY A 136 -6.57 -4.97 -12.89
C GLY A 136 -6.96 -3.92 -11.84
N LEU A 137 -6.02 -3.52 -10.97
CA LEU A 137 -6.29 -2.46 -9.99
C LEU A 137 -6.50 -1.11 -10.69
N PRO A 138 -7.24 -0.18 -10.06
CA PRO A 138 -7.41 1.18 -10.59
C PRO A 138 -6.09 1.93 -10.76
N MET A 139 -5.99 2.72 -11.84
CA MET A 139 -4.79 3.51 -12.16
C MET A 139 -4.30 4.39 -10.99
N PRO A 140 -5.15 5.06 -10.18
CA PRO A 140 -4.68 5.83 -9.03
C PRO A 140 -3.91 5.00 -7.99
N ILE A 141 -4.26 3.72 -7.81
CA ILE A 141 -3.53 2.81 -6.91
C ILE A 141 -2.20 2.42 -7.56
N ILE A 142 -2.23 2.01 -8.84
CA ILE A 142 -1.03 1.60 -9.59
C ILE A 142 -0.01 2.76 -9.63
N GLU A 143 -0.45 3.96 -9.97
CA GLU A 143 0.40 5.16 -10.07
C GLU A 143 1.00 5.52 -8.71
N ALA A 144 0.20 5.44 -7.65
CA ALA A 144 0.69 5.70 -6.31
C ALA A 144 1.74 4.68 -5.87
N VAL A 145 1.53 3.39 -6.13
CA VAL A 145 2.55 2.35 -5.86
C VAL A 145 3.81 2.58 -6.71
N ALA A 146 3.67 2.93 -7.99
CA ALA A 146 4.81 3.16 -8.88
C ALA A 146 5.68 4.35 -8.44
N PHE A 147 5.07 5.40 -7.90
CA PHE A 147 5.74 6.68 -7.68
C PHE A 147 5.79 7.12 -6.20
N HIS A 148 5.40 6.29 -5.23
CA HIS A 148 5.43 6.71 -3.82
C HIS A 148 6.82 7.09 -3.31
N LEU A 149 7.90 6.60 -3.91
CA LEU A 149 9.27 7.01 -3.56
C LEU A 149 9.71 8.30 -4.27
N GLN A 150 9.04 8.64 -5.37
CA GLN A 150 9.36 9.78 -6.24
C GLN A 150 8.04 10.41 -6.74
N PRO A 151 7.22 11.02 -5.85
CA PRO A 151 5.87 11.47 -6.18
C PRO A 151 5.81 12.51 -7.31
N GLN A 152 6.90 13.24 -7.54
CA GLN A 152 7.08 14.17 -8.66
C GLN A 152 6.99 13.54 -10.05
N ARG A 153 7.14 12.21 -10.16
CA ARG A 153 6.99 11.46 -11.41
C ARG A 153 5.53 11.20 -11.79
N SER A 154 4.60 11.38 -10.85
CA SER A 154 3.16 11.31 -11.14
C SER A 154 2.74 12.46 -12.07
N ASN A 155 1.80 12.16 -12.96
CA ASN A 155 1.21 13.18 -13.82
C ASN A 155 0.21 14.08 -13.06
N VAL A 156 -0.23 13.64 -11.87
CA VAL A 156 -1.12 14.42 -11.00
C VAL A 156 -0.29 15.47 -10.26
N ARG A 157 -0.58 16.74 -10.53
CA ARG A 157 0.16 17.89 -9.96
C ARG A 157 -0.35 18.34 -8.58
N SER A 158 -1.45 17.78 -8.10
CA SER A 158 -2.01 18.08 -6.76
C SER A 158 -1.57 17.05 -5.72
N PHE A 159 -1.69 17.42 -4.45
CA PHE A 159 -1.59 16.47 -3.34
C PHE A 159 -2.83 15.56 -3.31
N TRP A 160 -2.77 14.44 -4.04
CA TRP A 160 -3.82 13.42 -4.08
C TRP A 160 -3.27 12.06 -3.61
N VAL A 161 -3.74 10.94 -4.18
CA VAL A 161 -3.42 9.58 -3.72
C VAL A 161 -1.90 9.34 -3.69
N THR A 162 -1.16 9.63 -4.76
CA THR A 162 0.31 9.44 -4.80
C THR A 162 1.03 10.23 -3.71
N GLY A 163 0.64 11.50 -3.51
CA GLY A 163 1.23 12.34 -2.46
C GLY A 163 0.94 11.83 -1.06
N ALA A 164 -0.29 11.40 -0.79
CA ALA A 164 -0.67 10.82 0.49
C ALA A 164 0.07 9.51 0.75
N VAL A 165 0.21 8.64 -0.26
CA VAL A 165 0.96 7.37 -0.13
C VAL A 165 2.44 7.63 0.10
N HIS A 166 3.05 8.58 -0.60
CA HIS A 166 4.43 8.99 -0.38
C HIS A 166 4.66 9.39 1.08
N VAL A 167 3.89 10.36 1.60
CA VAL A 167 4.06 10.84 2.98
C VAL A 167 3.80 9.71 3.98
N ALA A 168 2.71 8.97 3.80
CA ALA A 168 2.31 7.93 4.74
C ALA A 168 3.33 6.78 4.84
N THR A 169 3.88 6.34 3.70
CA THR A 169 4.89 5.26 3.65
C THR A 169 6.23 5.74 4.20
N ALA A 170 6.65 6.97 3.86
CA ALA A 170 7.87 7.56 4.39
C ALA A 170 7.81 7.68 5.92
N LEU A 171 6.73 8.24 6.47
CA LEU A 171 6.56 8.37 7.93
C LEU A 171 6.45 7.01 8.61
N ALA A 172 5.68 6.06 8.06
CA ALA A 172 5.55 4.72 8.63
C ALA A 172 6.87 3.92 8.59
N GLY A 173 7.72 4.18 7.59
CA GLY A 173 9.03 3.55 7.43
C GLY A 173 10.19 4.30 8.08
N GLY A 174 9.94 5.44 8.74
CA GLY A 174 11.01 6.29 9.29
C GLY A 174 11.93 6.90 8.23
N SER A 175 11.47 6.99 6.98
CA SER A 175 12.22 7.56 5.85
C SER A 175 11.92 9.05 5.69
N GLN A 176 12.78 9.75 4.94
CA GLN A 176 12.60 11.18 4.67
C GLN A 176 11.41 11.42 3.72
N VAL A 177 10.59 12.41 4.07
CA VAL A 177 9.51 12.92 3.20
C VAL A 177 10.10 13.95 2.22
N ASP A 178 9.64 13.94 0.97
CA ASP A 178 10.03 14.91 -0.05
C ASP A 178 9.33 16.26 0.22
N GLU A 179 10.00 17.11 1.00
CA GLU A 179 9.49 18.43 1.36
C GLU A 179 9.36 19.36 0.14
N GLN A 180 10.20 19.23 -0.89
CA GLN A 180 10.09 20.02 -2.12
C GLN A 180 8.79 19.68 -2.89
N TYR A 181 8.42 18.40 -2.94
CA TYR A 181 7.14 17.97 -3.49
C TYR A 181 5.97 18.57 -2.68
N LEU A 182 6.05 18.59 -1.35
CA LEU A 182 5.00 19.16 -0.50
C LEU A 182 4.88 20.68 -0.64
N GLU A 183 5.99 21.40 -0.86
CA GLU A 183 5.97 22.83 -1.20
C GLU A 183 5.23 23.07 -2.52
N ARG A 184 5.60 22.33 -3.57
CA ARG A 184 4.99 22.45 -4.91
C ARG A 184 3.49 22.15 -4.91
N THR A 185 3.06 21.25 -4.03
CA THR A 185 1.65 20.87 -3.88
C THR A 185 0.92 21.69 -2.80
N ALA A 186 1.59 22.71 -2.23
CA ALA A 186 1.07 23.64 -1.23
C ALA A 186 0.54 22.99 0.06
N VAL A 187 1.15 21.88 0.49
CA VAL A 187 0.76 21.16 1.72
C VAL A 187 1.90 20.97 2.73
N LEU A 188 3.10 21.51 2.47
CA LEU A 188 4.23 21.44 3.41
C LEU A 188 3.84 21.83 4.87
N PRO A 189 3.03 22.88 5.13
CA PRO A 189 2.64 23.23 6.49
C PRO A 189 1.85 22.14 7.25
N ARG A 190 1.34 21.11 6.57
CA ARG A 190 0.62 20.00 7.19
C ARG A 190 1.56 18.89 7.68
N LEU A 191 2.83 18.91 7.30
CA LEU A 191 3.78 17.83 7.54
C LEU A 191 3.98 17.52 9.02
N ASP A 192 4.12 18.55 9.87
CA ASP A 192 4.33 18.34 11.30
C ASP A 192 3.12 17.68 11.97
N GLY A 193 1.90 18.08 11.61
CA GLY A 193 0.69 17.41 12.08
C GLY A 193 0.58 15.94 11.61
N TRP A 194 1.15 15.61 10.45
CA TRP A 194 1.23 14.21 10.00
C TRP A 194 2.31 13.42 10.74
N ARG A 195 3.44 14.04 11.10
CA ARG A 195 4.48 13.43 11.93
C ARG A 195 3.93 13.08 13.33
N GLU A 196 3.21 14.00 13.95
CA GLU A 196 2.54 13.76 15.24
C GLU A 196 1.57 12.57 15.16
N MET A 197 0.71 12.56 14.12
CA MET A 197 -0.23 11.47 13.90
C MET A 197 0.45 10.10 13.68
N ALA A 198 1.60 10.08 13.00
CA ALA A 198 2.37 8.85 12.81
C ALA A 198 2.94 8.33 14.14
N ASN A 199 3.44 9.23 14.98
CA ASN A 199 3.95 8.89 16.31
C ASN A 199 2.85 8.33 17.22
N ASP A 200 1.64 8.88 17.17
CA ASP A 200 0.49 8.37 17.92
C ASP A 200 0.14 6.93 17.52
N PHE A 201 0.14 6.64 16.21
CA PHE A 201 -0.12 5.28 15.73
C PHE A 201 0.98 4.28 16.11
N ALA A 202 2.25 4.71 16.12
CA ALA A 202 3.36 3.89 16.57
C ALA A 202 3.30 3.62 18.09
N GLY A 203 2.92 4.64 18.88
CA GLY A 203 2.73 4.52 20.33
C GLY A 203 1.61 3.56 20.71
N LEU A 204 0.48 3.59 19.99
CA LEU A 204 -0.64 2.67 20.18
C LEU A 204 -0.27 1.20 19.87
N ALA A 205 0.62 0.98 18.89
CA ALA A 205 1.09 -0.37 18.53
C ALA A 205 2.10 -0.95 19.54
N ALA A 206 2.82 -0.11 20.28
CA ALA A 206 3.76 -0.56 21.33
C ALA A 206 3.07 -0.93 22.65
N THR A 207 1.82 -0.49 22.84
CA THR A 207 1.03 -0.73 24.07
C THR A 207 -0.01 -1.86 23.94
N ALA A 208 -0.15 -2.45 22.75
CA ALA A 208 -1.11 -3.52 22.43
C ALA A 208 -0.40 -4.88 22.31
#